data_AF-A0A4Q6B969-F1
#
_entry.id   AF-A0A4Q6B969-F1
#
_cell.length_a   1.000
_cell.length_b   1.000
_cell.length_c   1.000
_cell.angle_alpha   90.00
_cell.angle_beta   90.00
_cell.angle_gamma   90.00
#
_symmetry.space_group_name_H-M   'P 1'
#
loop_
_entity.id
_entity.type
_entity.pdbx_description
1 polymer ?
#
loop_
_entity_poly.entity_id
_entity_poly.type
_entity_poly.pdbx_seq_one_letter_code
_entity_poly.pdbx_strand_id
1 'polypeptide(L)'
;MKLRFLILGVALATFLAWLSPGTARALDYNVAGSSQVDYHLVPRGSAGDGTNNGASRTAFDGFTLEAALKVSVDVSDHFSANVKLCMGCHGLATDMFYMDYRVADELNVRAGRFSPSFGAFNLRHDPANHRLSDKPLPYDMGRMLRLRDWNLGVLPSPFPDTGVEVNGLHWFGNKVQLDYAAYAVTGFRAENGAADLDFTRSRTDDIF
;
A
#
# COMPACT_ATOMS: atom_id res chain seq x y z
N MET A 1 -26.23 -6.77 -27.66
CA MET A 1 -27.13 -5.77 -27.02
C MET A 1 -27.37 -6.04 -25.53
N LYS A 2 -27.72 -7.26 -25.09
CA LYS A 2 -28.12 -7.56 -23.70
C LYS A 2 -27.07 -7.26 -22.61
N LEU A 3 -25.77 -7.44 -22.89
CA LEU A 3 -24.69 -7.20 -21.92
C LEU A 3 -24.47 -5.71 -21.59
N ARG A 4 -24.65 -4.82 -22.59
CA ARG A 4 -24.52 -3.36 -22.39
C ARG A 4 -25.65 -2.79 -21.53
N PHE A 5 -26.87 -3.34 -21.67
CA PHE A 5 -28.00 -2.99 -20.81
C PHE A 5 -27.84 -3.52 -19.38
N LEU A 6 -27.20 -4.68 -19.21
CA LEU A 6 -26.88 -5.21 -17.88
C LEU A 6 -25.86 -4.32 -17.16
N ILE A 7 -24.77 -3.93 -17.83
CA ILE A 7 -23.73 -3.05 -17.27
C ILE A 7 -24.32 -1.67 -16.94
N LEU A 8 -25.11 -1.10 -17.84
CA LEU A 8 -25.79 0.19 -17.61
C LEU A 8 -26.79 0.09 -16.44
N GLY A 9 -27.51 -1.02 -16.33
CA GLY A 9 -28.45 -1.27 -15.23
C GLY A 9 -27.76 -1.39 -13.87
N VAL A 10 -26.62 -2.08 -13.81
CA VAL A 10 -25.82 -2.20 -12.57
C VAL A 10 -25.20 -0.85 -12.19
N ALA A 11 -24.63 -0.12 -13.16
CA ALA A 11 -24.05 1.21 -12.93
C ALA A 11 -25.10 2.25 -12.49
N LEU A 12 -26.32 2.18 -13.04
CA LEU A 12 -27.41 3.05 -12.65
C LEU A 12 -27.94 2.69 -11.25
N ALA A 13 -28.02 1.40 -10.91
CA ALA A 13 -28.44 0.94 -9.59
C ALA A 13 -27.44 1.34 -8.50
N THR A 14 -26.12 1.23 -8.76
CA THR A 14 -25.08 1.68 -7.82
C THR A 14 -25.08 3.19 -7.67
N PHE A 15 -25.25 3.95 -8.76
CA PHE A 15 -25.36 5.41 -8.70
C PHE A 15 -26.61 5.87 -7.94
N LEU A 16 -27.75 5.23 -8.16
CA LEU A 16 -28.99 5.50 -7.42
C LEU A 16 -28.90 5.09 -5.94
N ALA A 17 -28.19 4.01 -5.62
CA ALA A 17 -27.91 3.63 -4.23
C ALA A 17 -27.02 4.66 -3.54
N TRP A 18 -26.04 5.23 -4.25
CA TRP A 18 -25.15 6.30 -3.77
C TRP A 18 -25.88 7.63 -3.52
N LEU A 19 -26.92 7.91 -4.32
CA LEU A 19 -27.79 9.09 -4.18
C LEU A 19 -28.93 8.89 -3.17
N SER A 20 -29.23 7.65 -2.77
CA SER A 20 -30.24 7.41 -1.75
C SER A 20 -29.72 7.91 -0.40
N PRO A 21 -30.46 8.76 0.32
CA PRO A 21 -30.11 9.17 1.67
C PRO A 21 -30.44 8.01 2.62
N GLY A 22 -29.73 6.90 2.47
CA GLY A 22 -29.64 5.88 3.50
C GLY A 22 -28.84 6.46 4.64
N THR A 23 -29.41 6.49 5.84
CA THR A 23 -28.73 6.86 7.08
C THR A 23 -27.69 5.79 7.47
N ALA A 24 -26.73 5.50 6.60
CA ALA A 24 -25.43 4.99 7.01
C ALA A 24 -24.55 6.23 7.24
N ARG A 25 -24.85 6.99 8.30
CA ARG A 25 -23.88 7.96 8.80
C ARG A 25 -22.76 7.14 9.40
N ALA A 26 -21.53 7.35 8.95
CA ALA A 26 -20.40 6.75 9.63
C ALA A 26 -20.45 7.17 11.10
N LEU A 27 -20.19 6.21 11.97
CA LEU A 27 -20.06 6.46 13.40
C LEU A 27 -18.89 7.42 13.62
N ASP A 28 -17.79 7.22 12.89
CA ASP A 28 -16.60 8.06 12.97
C ASP A 28 -15.85 8.16 11.63
N TYR A 29 -15.11 9.27 11.50
CA TYR A 29 -14.16 9.53 10.42
C TYR A 29 -12.82 9.92 11.02
N ASN A 30 -11.74 9.34 10.51
CA ASN A 30 -10.38 9.73 10.87
C ASN A 30 -9.59 10.06 9.60
N VAL A 31 -8.93 11.22 9.62
CA VAL A 31 -8.03 11.67 8.56
C VAL A 31 -6.67 11.89 9.19
N ALA A 32 -5.68 11.17 8.68
CA ALA A 32 -4.30 11.27 9.14
C ALA A 32 -3.37 11.37 7.94
N GLY A 33 -2.28 12.09 8.09
CA GLY A 33 -1.28 12.21 7.04
C GLY A 33 0.09 12.47 7.61
N SER A 34 1.09 12.19 6.79
CA SER A 34 2.49 12.35 7.13
C SER A 34 3.28 12.78 5.91
N SER A 35 4.40 13.42 6.15
CA SER A 35 5.37 13.77 5.12
C SER A 35 6.77 13.70 5.69
N GLN A 36 7.67 13.05 4.98
CA GLN A 36 9.09 12.95 5.25
C GLN A 36 9.86 13.52 4.07
N VAL A 37 10.82 14.39 4.36
CA VAL A 37 11.72 14.98 3.38
C VAL A 37 13.14 14.71 3.84
N ASP A 38 13.89 13.92 3.08
CA ASP A 38 15.26 13.59 3.41
C ASP A 38 16.23 14.12 2.37
N TYR A 39 17.48 14.27 2.79
CA TYR A 39 18.62 14.52 1.91
C TYR A 39 19.70 13.47 2.18
N HIS A 40 19.92 12.60 1.20
CA HIS A 40 20.96 11.59 1.21
C HIS A 40 22.23 12.13 0.56
N LEU A 41 23.28 12.32 1.36
CA LEU A 41 24.62 12.63 0.85
C LEU A 41 25.23 11.35 0.27
N VAL A 42 25.01 11.09 -1.02
CA VAL A 42 25.62 9.95 -1.71
C VAL A 42 26.94 10.36 -2.36
N PRO A 43 28.08 9.74 -1.98
CA PRO A 43 29.36 10.03 -2.60
C PRO A 43 29.29 9.80 -4.12
N ARG A 44 29.87 10.73 -4.88
CA ARG A 44 30.03 10.54 -6.32
C ARG A 44 31.15 9.51 -6.54
N GLY A 45 30.92 8.53 -7.41
CA GLY A 45 32.03 7.78 -7.98
C GLY A 45 33.02 8.75 -8.63
N SER A 46 34.32 8.48 -8.52
CA SER A 46 35.36 9.25 -9.22
C SER A 46 35.02 9.30 -10.71
N ALA A 47 35.16 10.48 -11.34
CA ALA A 47 34.96 10.66 -12.77
C ALA A 47 35.95 9.76 -13.53
N GLY A 48 35.51 8.55 -13.90
CA GLY A 48 36.36 7.52 -14.52
C GLY A 48 35.90 6.08 -14.29
N ASP A 49 35.06 5.80 -13.29
CA ASP A 49 34.66 4.41 -12.95
C ASP A 49 33.54 3.84 -13.84
N GLY A 50 32.94 4.65 -14.74
CA GLY A 50 31.84 4.20 -15.61
C GLY A 50 30.54 3.81 -14.87
N THR A 51 30.58 3.70 -13.55
CA THR A 51 29.44 3.46 -12.67
C THR A 51 28.69 4.77 -12.45
N ASN A 52 27.80 5.11 -13.38
CA ASN A 52 26.82 6.17 -13.20
C ASN A 52 25.77 5.76 -12.14
N ASN A 53 26.18 5.50 -10.89
CA ASN A 53 25.29 5.08 -9.80
C ASN A 53 25.18 6.12 -8.66
N GLY A 54 25.94 7.22 -8.74
CA GLY A 54 25.84 8.34 -7.79
C GLY A 54 24.73 9.34 -8.12
N ALA A 55 24.48 10.27 -7.20
CA ALA A 55 23.63 11.46 -7.42
C ALA A 55 24.21 12.31 -8.57
N SER A 56 23.35 12.75 -9.51
CA SER A 56 23.76 13.59 -10.63
C SER A 56 24.09 15.02 -10.18
N ARG A 57 24.52 15.87 -11.12
CA ARG A 57 24.90 17.28 -10.83
C ARG A 57 23.69 18.20 -10.61
N THR A 58 22.46 17.69 -10.63
CA THR A 58 21.25 18.49 -10.41
C THR A 58 21.07 18.74 -8.90
N ALA A 59 20.44 19.88 -8.55
CA ALA A 59 20.24 20.27 -7.16
C ALA A 59 19.22 19.39 -6.40
N PHE A 60 18.51 18.52 -7.10
CA PHE A 60 17.43 17.71 -6.56
C PHE A 60 17.80 16.24 -6.35
N ASP A 61 18.95 15.78 -6.84
CA ASP A 61 19.41 14.42 -6.58
C ASP A 61 19.93 14.29 -5.15
N GLY A 62 19.59 13.20 -4.48
CA GLY A 62 19.75 13.03 -3.03
C GLY A 62 18.55 13.48 -2.21
N PHE A 63 17.64 14.31 -2.74
CA PHE A 63 16.40 14.63 -2.04
C PHE A 63 15.33 13.56 -2.27
N THR A 64 14.74 13.06 -1.18
CA THR A 64 13.59 12.16 -1.22
C THR A 64 12.40 12.81 -0.53
N LEU A 65 11.21 12.64 -1.11
CA LEU A 65 9.93 13.03 -0.51
C LEU A 65 9.07 11.77 -0.43
N GLU A 66 8.60 11.47 0.77
CA GLU A 66 7.53 10.51 0.99
C GLU A 66 6.39 11.20 1.72
N ALA A 67 5.18 11.14 1.17
CA ALA A 67 3.99 11.68 1.81
C ALA A 67 2.86 10.67 1.76
N ALA A 68 2.06 10.62 2.80
CA ALA A 68 0.89 9.75 2.89
C ALA A 68 -0.32 10.51 3.41
N LEU A 69 -1.49 10.17 2.88
CA LEU A 69 -2.78 10.60 3.39
C LEU A 69 -3.66 9.37 3.55
N LYS A 70 -4.16 9.12 4.76
CA LYS A 70 -5.09 8.06 5.11
C LYS A 70 -6.42 8.67 5.53
N VAL A 71 -7.50 8.10 5.02
CA VAL A 71 -8.87 8.31 5.48
C VAL A 71 -9.41 6.95 5.92
N SER A 72 -9.94 6.88 7.14
CA SER A 72 -10.68 5.72 7.63
C SER A 72 -12.08 6.12 8.07
N VAL A 73 -13.03 5.27 7.79
CA VAL A 73 -14.46 5.50 8.03
C VAL A 73 -15.01 4.28 8.73
N ASP A 74 -15.54 4.47 9.93
CA ASP A 74 -16.24 3.42 10.68
C ASP A 74 -17.73 3.53 10.37
N VAL A 75 -18.25 2.59 9.58
CA VAL A 75 -19.63 2.61 9.12
C VAL A 75 -20.55 1.97 10.17
N SER A 76 -20.04 1.00 10.92
CA SER A 76 -20.70 0.38 12.08
C SER A 76 -19.66 -0.14 13.07
N ASP A 77 -20.10 -0.68 14.21
CA ASP A 77 -19.22 -1.33 15.20
C ASP A 77 -18.45 -2.55 14.64
N HIS A 78 -18.89 -3.06 13.49
CA HIS A 78 -18.34 -4.25 12.84
C HIS A 78 -17.75 -3.99 11.45
N PHE A 79 -17.90 -2.79 10.89
CA PHE A 79 -17.53 -2.54 9.49
C PHE A 79 -16.83 -1.19 9.34
N SER A 80 -15.62 -1.22 8.77
CA SER A 80 -14.84 -0.03 8.43
C SER A 80 -14.28 -0.08 7.02
N ALA A 81 -14.07 1.10 6.44
CA ALA A 81 -13.43 1.27 5.14
C ALA A 81 -12.22 2.19 5.27
N ASN A 82 -11.13 1.84 4.60
CA ASN A 82 -9.85 2.53 4.70
C ASN A 82 -9.29 2.82 3.31
N VAL A 83 -8.86 4.06 3.10
CA VAL A 83 -8.17 4.49 1.89
C VAL A 83 -6.88 5.20 2.29
N LYS A 84 -5.78 4.86 1.66
CA LYS A 84 -4.50 5.55 1.82
C LYS A 84 -3.85 5.81 0.47
N LEU A 85 -3.48 7.05 0.26
CA LEU A 85 -2.68 7.50 -0.87
C LEU A 85 -1.26 7.77 -0.39
N CYS A 86 -0.28 7.36 -1.18
CA CYS A 86 1.14 7.60 -0.94
C CYS A 86 1.77 8.29 -2.16
N MET A 87 2.62 9.28 -1.92
CA MET A 87 3.50 9.90 -2.90
C MET A 87 4.93 9.61 -2.48
N GLY A 88 5.74 9.00 -3.34
CA GLY A 88 7.15 8.70 -3.01
C GLY A 88 7.81 7.77 -4.01
N CYS A 89 8.22 6.58 -3.54
CA CYS A 89 8.99 5.56 -4.28
C CYS A 89 8.54 5.31 -5.72
N HIS A 90 7.24 5.43 -6.01
CA HIS A 90 6.64 5.14 -7.32
C HIS A 90 5.73 6.26 -7.84
N GLY A 91 5.92 7.50 -7.36
CA GLY A 91 4.98 8.60 -7.59
C GLY A 91 3.74 8.47 -6.72
N LEU A 92 2.61 9.01 -7.21
CA LEU A 92 1.31 8.94 -6.52
C LEU A 92 0.66 7.57 -6.75
N ALA A 93 0.40 6.84 -5.67
CA ALA A 93 -0.22 5.52 -5.70
C ALA A 93 -1.25 5.34 -4.59
N THR A 94 -2.25 4.51 -4.86
CA THR A 94 -3.18 4.02 -3.83
C THR A 94 -2.52 2.86 -3.08
N ASP A 95 -1.93 3.18 -1.94
CA ASP A 95 -1.22 2.24 -1.08
C ASP A 95 -2.18 1.32 -0.33
N MET A 96 -3.34 1.83 0.09
CA MET A 96 -4.37 0.99 0.71
C MET A 96 -5.76 1.39 0.21
N PHE A 97 -6.59 0.40 -0.07
CA PHE A 97 -8.00 0.55 -0.36
C PHE A 97 -8.71 -0.74 0.04
N TYR A 98 -9.14 -0.85 1.29
CA TYR A 98 -9.72 -2.07 1.82
C TYR A 98 -10.89 -1.79 2.77
N MET A 99 -11.67 -2.84 2.99
CA MET A 99 -12.74 -2.88 3.98
C MET A 99 -12.42 -3.95 5.01
N ASP A 100 -12.65 -3.65 6.29
CA ASP A 100 -12.52 -4.58 7.39
C ASP A 100 -13.90 -4.91 7.96
N TYR A 101 -14.17 -6.19 8.15
CA TYR A 101 -15.33 -6.71 8.84
C TYR A 101 -14.90 -7.46 10.10
N ARG A 102 -15.31 -6.95 11.26
CA ARG A 102 -15.05 -7.55 12.57
C ARG A 102 -16.11 -8.60 12.87
N VAL A 103 -15.73 -9.87 12.70
CA VAL A 103 -16.62 -11.02 12.94
C VAL A 103 -16.82 -11.24 14.44
N ALA A 104 -15.76 -11.10 15.22
CA ALA A 104 -15.74 -11.19 16.67
C ALA A 104 -14.64 -10.27 17.22
N ASP A 105 -14.57 -10.12 18.55
CA ASP A 105 -13.56 -9.26 19.17
C ASP A 105 -12.13 -9.66 18.78
N GLU A 106 -11.90 -10.96 18.58
CA GLU A 106 -10.61 -11.58 18.29
C GLU A 106 -10.43 -11.98 16.82
N LEU A 107 -11.36 -11.65 15.92
CA LEU A 107 -11.37 -12.10 14.53
C LEU A 107 -11.92 -11.03 13.56
N ASN A 108 -11.09 -10.64 12.60
CA ASN A 108 -11.44 -9.73 11.51
C ASN A 108 -11.16 -10.36 10.14
N VAL A 109 -11.93 -9.92 9.16
CA VAL A 109 -11.74 -10.23 7.75
C VAL A 109 -11.54 -8.93 6.99
N ARG A 110 -10.42 -8.82 6.28
CA ARG A 110 -10.06 -7.70 5.42
C ARG A 110 -10.18 -8.10 3.97
N ALA A 111 -10.75 -7.23 3.14
CA ALA A 111 -10.79 -7.42 1.69
C ALA A 111 -10.49 -6.12 0.94
N GLY A 112 -9.68 -6.22 -0.11
CA GLY A 112 -9.29 -5.09 -0.96
C GLY A 112 -7.79 -5.04 -1.20
N ARG A 113 -7.27 -3.84 -1.45
CA ARG A 113 -5.85 -3.57 -1.64
C ARG A 113 -5.18 -3.21 -0.32
N PHE A 114 -4.23 -4.01 0.15
CA PHE A 114 -3.52 -3.78 1.41
C PHE A 114 -2.10 -4.37 1.34
N SER A 115 -1.20 -3.89 2.22
CA SER A 115 0.09 -4.55 2.41
C SER A 115 -0.09 -5.77 3.32
N PRO A 116 0.29 -6.99 2.89
CA PRO A 116 0.16 -8.17 3.72
C PRO A 116 0.89 -8.04 5.06
N SER A 117 0.26 -8.55 6.12
CA SER A 117 0.75 -8.52 7.51
C SER A 117 1.95 -9.45 7.72
N PHE A 118 3.10 -9.10 7.14
CA PHE A 118 4.35 -9.85 7.22
C PHE A 118 5.50 -8.96 7.68
N GLY A 119 6.13 -9.36 8.79
CA GLY A 119 7.20 -8.62 9.42
C GLY A 119 6.71 -7.33 10.12
N ALA A 120 7.51 -6.83 11.05
CA ALA A 120 7.18 -5.64 11.82
C ALA A 120 7.18 -4.33 11.01
N PHE A 121 7.83 -4.35 9.83
CA PHE A 121 7.92 -3.18 8.96
C PHE A 121 6.60 -2.88 8.26
N ASN A 122 5.96 -3.90 7.66
CA ASN A 122 4.67 -3.72 6.97
C ASN A 122 3.57 -3.28 7.94
N LEU A 123 3.58 -3.71 9.20
CA LEU A 123 2.62 -3.23 10.20
C LEU A 123 2.74 -1.71 10.48
N ARG A 124 3.88 -1.09 10.15
CA ARG A 124 4.12 0.35 10.26
C ARG A 124 3.98 0.97 8.89
N HIS A 125 2.75 1.04 8.40
CA HIS A 125 2.50 1.51 7.03
C HIS A 125 2.88 3.00 6.81
N ASP A 126 3.06 3.81 7.85
CA ASP A 126 3.36 5.24 7.74
C ASP A 126 4.89 5.49 7.63
N PRO A 127 5.37 6.18 6.56
CA PRO A 127 6.78 6.56 6.41
C PRO A 127 7.37 7.23 7.67
N ALA A 128 6.60 8.11 8.32
CA ALA A 128 7.05 8.85 9.50
C ALA A 128 7.13 8.00 10.79
N ASN A 129 6.66 6.74 10.75
CA ASN A 129 6.62 5.84 11.90
C ASN A 129 7.76 4.80 11.90
N HIS A 130 8.74 4.96 11.00
CA HIS A 130 9.95 4.13 10.99
C HIS A 130 11.00 4.68 11.96
N ARG A 131 11.75 3.77 12.63
CA ARG A 131 12.82 4.17 13.57
C ARG A 131 14.07 4.69 12.85
N LEU A 132 14.28 4.20 11.64
CA LEU A 132 15.39 4.59 10.79
C LEU A 132 14.83 5.54 9.74
N SER A 133 15.67 6.48 9.28
CA SER A 133 15.39 7.30 8.09
C SER A 133 15.11 6.45 6.84
N ASP A 134 15.49 5.18 6.93
CA ASP A 134 15.72 4.26 5.85
C ASP A 134 14.87 3.01 6.03
N LYS A 135 14.11 2.63 5.00
CA LYS A 135 13.42 1.33 4.96
C LYS A 135 14.47 0.22 4.91
N PRO A 136 14.29 -0.91 5.62
CA PRO A 136 15.20 -2.04 5.49
C PRO A 136 15.25 -2.53 4.04
N LEU A 137 16.42 -2.93 3.56
CA LEU A 137 16.66 -3.30 2.15
C LEU A 137 15.58 -4.20 1.51
N PRO A 138 15.01 -5.22 2.21
CA PRO A 138 13.95 -6.02 1.61
C PRO A 138 12.68 -5.23 1.27
N TYR A 139 12.35 -4.19 2.05
CA TYR A 139 11.18 -3.31 1.90
C TYR A 139 11.50 -2.01 1.16
N ASP A 140 12.77 -1.78 0.83
CA ASP A 140 13.21 -0.61 0.09
C ASP A 140 12.98 -0.85 -1.41
N MET A 141 11.73 -0.65 -1.82
CA MET A 141 11.30 -0.73 -3.22
C MET A 141 11.66 0.53 -4.02
N GLY A 142 12.72 1.23 -3.62
CA GLY A 142 13.28 2.29 -4.40
C GLY A 142 13.07 3.65 -3.79
N ARG A 143 14.15 4.20 -3.28
CA ARG A 143 14.25 5.64 -3.03
C ARG A 143 14.66 6.34 -4.30
N MET A 144 13.99 7.45 -4.58
CA MET A 144 14.35 8.32 -5.68
C MET A 144 15.65 9.06 -5.33
N LEU A 145 16.80 8.39 -5.42
CA LEU A 145 18.10 9.09 -5.40
C LEU A 145 18.20 10.10 -6.56
N ARG A 146 17.46 9.81 -7.64
CA ARG A 146 17.35 10.65 -8.83
C ARG A 146 15.91 11.00 -9.08
N LEU A 147 15.68 12.25 -9.48
CA LEU A 147 14.37 12.84 -9.67
C LEU A 147 13.45 12.09 -10.67
N ARG A 148 14.00 11.19 -11.50
CA ARG A 148 13.27 10.49 -12.58
C ARG A 148 13.73 9.05 -12.82
N ASP A 149 14.42 8.43 -11.86
CA ASP A 149 14.79 7.00 -11.95
C ASP A 149 14.10 6.25 -10.81
N TRP A 150 13.05 5.50 -11.15
CA TRP A 150 12.32 4.65 -10.20
C TRP A 150 13.03 3.32 -10.09
N ASN A 151 13.54 3.00 -8.90
CA ASN A 151 14.14 1.71 -8.63
C ASN A 151 13.03 0.65 -8.48
N LEU A 152 13.20 -0.51 -9.11
CA LEU A 152 12.21 -1.60 -9.14
C LEU A 152 12.29 -2.54 -7.93
N GLY A 153 13.11 -2.18 -6.92
CA GLY A 153 13.32 -2.97 -5.72
C GLY A 153 14.28 -4.13 -5.96
N VAL A 154 14.92 -4.60 -4.88
CA VAL A 154 15.88 -5.74 -4.94
C VAL A 154 15.22 -7.05 -4.53
N LEU A 155 14.14 -6.99 -3.75
CA LEU A 155 13.47 -8.16 -3.19
C LEU A 155 11.94 -8.02 -3.25
N PRO A 156 11.22 -9.14 -3.40
CA PRO A 156 9.78 -9.19 -3.27
C PRO A 156 9.38 -9.01 -1.80
N SER A 157 9.50 -7.81 -1.26
CA SER A 157 8.73 -7.46 -0.06
C SER A 157 7.25 -7.53 -0.40
N PRO A 158 6.38 -7.97 0.53
CA PRO A 158 4.94 -7.85 0.36
C PRO A 158 4.61 -6.39 0.06
N PHE A 159 4.24 -6.14 -1.20
CA PHE A 159 3.79 -4.84 -1.69
C PHE A 159 2.28 -4.74 -1.46
N PRO A 160 1.70 -3.54 -1.47
CA PRO A 160 0.26 -3.41 -1.51
C PRO A 160 -0.34 -4.18 -2.68
N ASP A 161 -1.20 -5.14 -2.36
CA ASP A 161 -1.80 -6.01 -3.36
C ASP A 161 -3.26 -6.27 -3.01
N THR A 162 -4.03 -6.66 -4.02
CA THR A 162 -5.44 -6.99 -3.87
C THR A 162 -5.58 -8.41 -3.34
N GLY A 163 -6.42 -8.59 -2.31
CA GLY A 163 -6.67 -9.89 -1.75
C GLY A 163 -7.65 -9.89 -0.60
N VAL A 164 -7.55 -10.94 0.20
CA VAL A 164 -8.31 -11.14 1.44
C VAL A 164 -7.33 -11.56 2.54
N GLU A 165 -7.52 -11.01 3.73
CA GLU A 165 -6.78 -11.39 4.94
C GLU A 165 -7.76 -11.71 6.07
N VAL A 166 -7.45 -12.75 6.82
CA VAL A 166 -8.09 -13.07 8.09
C VAL A 166 -7.05 -12.81 9.16
N ASN A 167 -7.34 -11.88 10.06
CA ASN A 167 -6.43 -11.53 11.14
C ASN A 167 -7.18 -11.44 12.46
N GLY A 168 -6.44 -11.43 13.54
CA GLY A 168 -7.04 -11.41 14.85
C GLY A 168 -6.03 -11.50 15.95
N LEU A 169 -6.55 -11.43 17.16
CA LEU A 169 -5.74 -11.40 18.35
C LEU A 169 -6.41 -12.24 19.42
N HIS A 170 -5.70 -13.24 19.92
CA HIS A 170 -6.20 -14.15 20.93
C HIS A 170 -5.45 -13.98 22.25
N TRP A 171 -6.20 -13.85 23.35
CA TRP A 171 -5.64 -13.77 24.69
C TRP A 171 -5.71 -15.11 25.41
N PHE A 172 -4.55 -15.63 25.80
CA PHE A 172 -4.47 -16.78 26.71
C PHE A 172 -4.47 -16.26 28.16
N GLY A 173 -5.69 -16.03 28.67
CA GLY A 173 -5.89 -15.33 29.95
C GLY A 173 -5.39 -13.88 29.86
N ASN A 174 -4.74 -13.39 30.92
CA ASN A 174 -4.35 -11.97 31.00
C ASN A 174 -2.85 -11.74 30.81
N LYS A 175 -2.10 -12.75 30.35
CA LYS A 175 -0.62 -12.72 30.37
C LYS A 175 0.03 -12.91 29.01
N VAL A 176 -0.64 -13.62 28.11
CA VAL A 176 -0.08 -13.98 26.81
C VAL A 176 -1.06 -13.59 25.73
N GLN A 177 -0.54 -12.94 24.71
CA GLN A 177 -1.27 -12.44 23.56
C GLN A 177 -0.67 -13.06 22.30
N LEU A 178 -1.51 -13.62 21.44
CA LEU A 178 -1.13 -14.12 20.13
C LEU A 178 -1.82 -13.28 19.05
N ASP A 179 -1.02 -12.58 18.27
CA ASP A 179 -1.45 -11.93 17.04
C ASP A 179 -1.25 -12.92 15.88
N TYR A 180 -2.27 -13.08 15.04
CA TYR A 180 -2.24 -13.98 13.90
C TYR A 180 -2.85 -13.31 12.68
N ALA A 181 -2.27 -13.59 11.51
CA ALA A 181 -2.79 -13.16 10.23
C ALA A 181 -2.51 -14.23 9.17
N ALA A 182 -3.49 -14.47 8.30
CA ALA A 182 -3.38 -15.32 7.13
C ALA A 182 -4.00 -14.58 5.94
N TYR A 183 -3.28 -14.49 4.82
CA TYR A 183 -3.71 -13.72 3.66
C TYR A 183 -3.56 -14.51 2.36
N ALA A 184 -4.42 -14.17 1.39
CA ALA A 184 -4.34 -14.60 0.00
C ALA A 184 -4.41 -13.34 -0.87
N VAL A 185 -3.36 -13.10 -1.65
CA VAL A 185 -3.21 -11.94 -2.53
C VAL A 185 -2.86 -12.38 -3.95
N THR A 186 -2.98 -11.50 -4.94
CA THR A 186 -2.73 -11.85 -6.35
C THR A 186 -1.27 -12.24 -6.63
N GLY A 187 -0.33 -11.68 -5.86
CA GLY A 187 1.09 -11.91 -5.97
C GLY A 187 1.75 -11.18 -7.13
N PHE A 188 3.05 -11.44 -7.29
CA PHE A 188 3.82 -10.84 -8.38
C PHE A 188 3.42 -11.42 -9.74
N ARG A 189 3.44 -10.55 -10.74
CA ARG A 189 3.16 -10.87 -12.13
C ARG A 189 4.48 -10.98 -12.90
N ALA A 190 4.50 -11.83 -13.91
CA ALA A 190 5.62 -11.99 -14.84
C ALA A 190 5.07 -12.30 -16.25
N GLU A 191 5.89 -12.13 -17.29
CA GLU A 191 5.55 -12.63 -18.62
C GLU A 191 5.59 -14.16 -18.67
N ASN A 192 4.83 -14.74 -19.59
CA ASN A 192 4.81 -16.19 -19.75
C ASN A 192 6.20 -16.68 -20.20
N GLY A 193 6.82 -17.56 -19.41
CA GLY A 193 8.18 -18.04 -19.63
C GLY A 193 9.30 -17.10 -19.18
N ALA A 194 8.98 -15.99 -18.51
CA ALA A 194 9.99 -15.10 -17.94
C ALA A 194 10.69 -15.73 -16.74
N ALA A 195 11.98 -15.46 -16.62
CA ALA A 195 12.80 -15.87 -15.47
C ALA A 195 12.73 -14.88 -14.30
N ASP A 196 12.09 -13.73 -14.48
CA ASP A 196 12.05 -12.62 -13.51
C ASP A 196 10.65 -12.01 -13.39
N LEU A 197 10.44 -11.27 -12.30
CA LEU A 197 9.20 -10.57 -11.96
C LEU A 197 9.07 -9.29 -12.78
N ASP A 198 7.85 -9.01 -13.26
CA ASP A 198 7.50 -7.73 -13.85
C ASP A 198 6.88 -6.84 -12.76
N PHE A 199 7.73 -6.05 -12.09
CA PHE A 199 7.31 -5.11 -11.05
C PHE A 199 6.38 -4.01 -11.57
N THR A 200 6.50 -3.64 -12.86
CA THR A 200 5.61 -2.64 -13.45
C THR A 200 4.22 -3.20 -13.66
N ARG A 201 4.11 -4.42 -14.17
CA ARG A 201 2.81 -5.10 -14.29
C ARG A 201 2.22 -5.46 -12.93
N SER A 202 3.05 -5.81 -11.94
CA SER A 202 2.59 -6.15 -10.59
C SER A 202 1.98 -4.97 -9.84
N ARG A 203 2.36 -3.72 -10.19
CA ARG A 203 1.82 -2.49 -9.57
C ARG A 203 0.69 -1.82 -10.36
N THR A 204 0.51 -2.17 -11.64
CA THR A 204 -0.60 -1.65 -12.45
C THR A 204 -1.79 -2.57 -12.29
N ASP A 205 -2.90 -2.01 -11.78
CA ASP A 205 -4.18 -2.71 -11.74
C ASP A 205 -4.69 -2.86 -13.19
N ASP A 206 -4.22 -3.88 -13.92
CA ASP A 206 -4.98 -4.41 -15.05
C ASP A 206 -6.22 -5.09 -14.44
N ILE A 207 -7.26 -4.29 -14.24
CA ILE A 207 -8.58 -4.74 -13.83
C ILE A 207 -9.28 -5.26 -15.10
N PHE A 208 -9.03 -6.54 -15.42
CA PHE A 208 -9.61 -7.33 -16.52
C PHE A 208 -9.18 -6.95 -17.95
#